data_AF-A0AAN7BTV4-F1
#
_entry.id   AF-A0AAN7BTV4-F1
#
_cell.length_a   1.000
_cell.length_b   1.000
_cell.length_c   1.000
_cell.angle_alpha   90.00
_cell.angle_beta   90.00
_cell.angle_gamma   90.00
#
_symmetry.space_group_name_H-M   'P 1'
#
loop_
_entity.id
_entity.type
_entity.pdbx_description
1 polymer ?
#
loop_
_entity_poly.entity_id
_entity_poly.type
_entity_poly.pdbx_seq_one_letter_code
_entity_poly.pdbx_strand_id
1 'polypeptide(L)'
;MPLISSKTILTSISLFHLTLAFFLLTSPQTISDQAIIYLLGESLGLPHHSRSFESQSPALAFLAVVLAFLGVTDLVTLSLPDEVSLLHHWTMQVPLRTLFSLVLSSYSFLFSPSSPLFSETKSGSSYLSHPVVPPSSHNYVPTGWGGDALKNRVFFTFAFVETVGWFWVWVTLGEERRGLIMKKERKERRERERRGSNGW
;
A
#
# COMPACT_ATOMS: atom_id res chain seq x y z
N MET A 1 2.47 -25.10 0.31
CA MET A 1 1.38 -24.75 -0.61
C MET A 1 0.78 -23.47 -0.05
N PRO A 2 0.97 -22.30 -0.68
CA PRO A 2 0.35 -21.07 -0.18
C PRO A 2 -1.17 -21.22 -0.28
N LEU A 3 -1.89 -20.83 0.78
CA LEU A 3 -3.36 -20.95 0.86
C LEU A 3 -4.09 -19.99 -0.08
N ILE A 4 -3.41 -18.95 -0.56
CA ILE A 4 -3.96 -17.89 -1.43
C ILE A 4 -2.94 -17.61 -2.54
N SER A 5 -3.38 -17.55 -3.80
CA SER A 5 -2.49 -17.26 -4.93
C SER A 5 -2.18 -15.77 -5.04
N SER A 6 -0.98 -15.41 -5.52
CA SER A 6 -0.58 -14.01 -5.75
C SER A 6 -1.56 -13.29 -6.67
N LYS A 7 -2.13 -13.99 -7.65
CA LYS A 7 -3.15 -13.43 -8.54
C LYS A 7 -4.40 -12.99 -7.79
N THR A 8 -4.89 -13.80 -6.85
CA THR A 8 -6.06 -13.46 -6.05
C THR A 8 -5.82 -12.21 -5.20
N ILE A 9 -4.60 -12.09 -4.64
CA ILE A 9 -4.21 -10.93 -3.83
C ILE A 9 -4.09 -9.68 -4.70
N LEU A 10 -3.44 -9.78 -5.87
CA LEU A 10 -3.33 -8.69 -6.84
C LEU A 10 -4.70 -8.23 -7.34
N THR A 11 -5.61 -9.16 -7.64
CA THR A 11 -7.00 -8.82 -8.01
C THR A 11 -7.71 -8.11 -6.87
N SER A 12 -7.54 -8.57 -5.62
CA SER A 12 -8.14 -7.92 -4.45
C SER A 12 -7.64 -6.48 -4.28
N ILE A 13 -6.33 -6.25 -4.39
CA ILE A 13 -5.73 -4.91 -4.31
C ILE A 13 -6.22 -4.03 -5.45
N SER A 14 -6.30 -4.56 -6.67
CA SER A 14 -6.80 -3.80 -7.82
C SER A 14 -8.29 -3.42 -7.65
N LEU A 15 -9.12 -4.35 -7.19
CA LEU A 15 -10.52 -4.05 -6.87
C LEU A 15 -10.63 -3.04 -5.72
N PHE A 16 -9.74 -3.10 -4.73
CA PHE A 16 -9.66 -2.10 -3.66
C PHE A 16 -9.34 -0.70 -4.20
N HIS A 17 -8.44 -0.56 -5.18
CA HIS A 17 -8.19 0.72 -5.84
C HIS A 17 -9.42 1.25 -6.58
N LEU A 18 -10.16 0.36 -7.26
CA LEU A 18 -11.38 0.73 -7.99
C LEU A 18 -12.51 1.14 -7.04
N THR A 19 -12.69 0.43 -5.92
CA THR A 19 -13.70 0.82 -4.92
C THR A 19 -13.32 2.14 -4.25
N LEU A 20 -12.04 2.35 -3.93
CA LEU A 20 -11.56 3.61 -3.38
C LEU A 20 -11.80 4.77 -4.37
N ALA A 21 -11.51 4.57 -5.65
CA ALA A 21 -11.81 5.56 -6.69
C ALA A 21 -13.30 5.91 -6.76
N PHE A 22 -14.18 4.91 -6.70
CA PHE A 22 -15.63 5.12 -6.68
C PHE A 22 -16.08 5.95 -5.46
N PHE A 23 -15.61 5.61 -4.26
CA PHE A 23 -15.98 6.33 -3.04
C PHE A 23 -15.38 7.74 -2.98
N LEU A 24 -14.18 7.96 -3.51
CA LEU A 24 -13.60 9.30 -3.59
C LEU A 24 -14.40 10.24 -4.50
N LEU A 25 -15.03 9.71 -5.56
CA LEU A 25 -15.90 10.50 -6.45
C LEU A 25 -17.29 10.75 -5.86
N THR A 26 -17.85 9.75 -5.19
CA THR A 26 -19.25 9.79 -4.75
C THR A 26 -19.39 10.38 -3.35
N SER A 27 -18.63 9.86 -2.38
CA SER A 27 -18.76 10.21 -0.97
C SER A 27 -17.43 10.01 -0.22
N PRO A 28 -16.46 10.95 -0.31
CA PRO A 28 -15.15 10.79 0.31
C PRO A 28 -15.20 10.66 1.85
N GLN A 29 -16.28 11.14 2.48
CA GLN A 29 -16.54 11.00 3.91
C GLN A 29 -16.59 9.53 4.36
N THR A 30 -17.16 8.62 3.54
CA THR A 30 -17.30 7.20 3.91
C THR A 30 -15.95 6.49 4.07
N ILE A 31 -14.89 7.05 3.47
CA ILE A 31 -13.52 6.58 3.65
C ILE A 31 -12.99 7.10 4.97
N SER A 32 -13.13 8.41 5.23
CA SER A 32 -12.63 9.04 6.47
C SER A 32 -13.24 8.46 7.75
N ASP A 33 -14.50 8.01 7.68
CA ASP A 33 -15.24 7.48 8.83
C ASP A 33 -14.92 6.01 9.17
N GLN A 34 -13.99 5.38 8.46
CA GLN A 34 -13.60 4.00 8.72
C GLN A 34 -12.84 3.87 10.04
N ALA A 35 -13.23 2.88 10.86
CA ALA A 35 -12.63 2.64 12.19
C ALA A 35 -11.11 2.42 12.13
N ILE A 36 -10.60 1.79 11.06
CA ILE A 36 -9.16 1.58 10.87
C ILE A 36 -8.40 2.89 10.66
N ILE A 37 -9.01 3.87 9.97
CA ILE A 37 -8.40 5.19 9.75
C ILE A 37 -8.38 5.96 11.07
N TYR A 38 -9.46 5.88 11.86
CA TYR A 38 -9.49 6.47 13.18
C TYR A 38 -8.42 5.87 14.10
N LEU A 39 -8.38 4.53 14.20
CA LEU A 39 -7.45 3.83 15.09
C LEU A 39 -5.99 4.10 14.73
N LEU A 40 -5.62 3.99 13.44
CA LEU A 40 -4.26 4.25 13.00
C LEU A 40 -3.91 5.74 13.07
N GLY A 41 -4.83 6.62 12.69
CA GLY A 41 -4.64 8.07 12.77
C GLY A 41 -4.41 8.54 14.21
N GLU A 42 -5.18 8.02 15.16
CA GLU A 42 -5.06 8.31 16.59
C GLU A 42 -3.75 7.76 17.16
N SER A 43 -3.36 6.54 16.76
CA SER A 43 -2.08 5.95 17.17
C SER A 43 -0.86 6.79 16.77
N LEU A 44 -1.02 7.63 15.74
CA LEU A 44 0.00 8.53 15.23
C LEU A 44 -0.21 10.00 15.63
N GLY A 45 -1.19 10.29 16.49
CA GLY A 45 -1.55 11.65 16.89
C GLY A 45 -1.90 12.58 15.73
N LEU A 46 -2.32 12.02 14.57
CA LEU A 46 -2.66 12.81 13.40
C LEU A 46 -4.00 13.53 13.63
N PRO A 47 -4.05 14.86 13.42
CA PRO A 47 -5.17 15.67 13.86
C PRO A 47 -6.51 15.30 13.18
N HIS A 48 -7.54 15.10 14.02
CA HIS A 48 -8.85 15.77 13.99
C HIS A 48 -9.36 16.22 12.60
N HIS A 49 -8.79 17.32 12.16
CA HIS A 49 -9.53 18.34 11.43
C HIS A 49 -9.01 18.56 10.03
N SER A 50 -8.62 17.49 9.33
CA SER A 50 -8.35 17.61 7.91
C SER A 50 -9.67 17.58 7.13
N ARG A 51 -10.30 18.76 6.98
CA ARG A 51 -11.50 19.00 6.14
C ARG A 51 -11.36 18.52 4.68
N SER A 52 -10.16 18.09 4.28
CA SER A 52 -9.81 17.66 2.93
C SER A 52 -10.65 16.48 2.40
N PHE A 53 -11.27 15.67 3.25
CA PHE A 53 -12.13 14.53 2.85
C PHE A 53 -13.62 14.72 3.21
N GLU A 54 -14.00 15.91 3.69
CA GLU A 54 -15.38 16.22 4.09
C GLU A 54 -16.26 16.59 2.89
N SER A 55 -15.67 17.07 1.80
CA SER A 55 -16.39 17.43 0.58
C SER A 55 -15.66 16.97 -0.67
N GLN A 56 -16.41 16.79 -1.76
CA GLN A 56 -15.84 16.50 -3.06
C GLN A 56 -14.97 17.67 -3.50
N SER A 57 -13.72 17.38 -3.89
CA SER A 57 -12.80 18.40 -4.38
C SER A 57 -12.19 17.97 -5.72
N PRO A 58 -11.75 18.92 -6.57
CA PRO A 58 -11.09 18.59 -7.84
C PRO A 58 -9.86 17.70 -7.66
N ALA A 59 -9.10 17.86 -6.57
CA ALA A 59 -7.95 17.03 -6.26
C ALA A 59 -8.33 15.59 -5.94
N LEU A 60 -9.42 15.37 -5.18
CA LEU A 60 -9.94 14.02 -4.90
C LEU A 60 -10.50 13.36 -6.16
N ALA A 61 -11.18 14.12 -7.02
CA ALA A 61 -11.69 13.60 -8.29
C ALA A 61 -10.54 13.18 -9.22
N PHE A 62 -9.47 13.99 -9.30
CA PHE A 62 -8.28 13.63 -10.05
C PHE A 62 -7.60 12.38 -9.48
N LEU A 63 -7.43 12.32 -8.15
CA LEU A 63 -6.88 11.14 -7.47
C LEU A 63 -7.72 9.88 -7.75
N ALA A 64 -9.05 10.00 -7.73
CA ALA A 64 -9.94 8.89 -8.05
C ALA A 64 -9.74 8.37 -9.47
N VAL A 65 -9.60 9.26 -10.46
CA VAL A 65 -9.30 8.86 -11.85
C VAL A 65 -7.96 8.14 -11.94
N VAL A 66 -6.93 8.64 -11.25
CA VAL A 66 -5.60 7.98 -11.21
C VAL A 66 -5.69 6.60 -10.56
N LEU A 67 -6.38 6.46 -9.43
CA LEU A 67 -6.57 5.16 -8.76
C LEU A 67 -7.39 4.19 -9.61
N ALA A 68 -8.43 4.68 -10.28
CA ALA A 68 -9.21 3.87 -11.22
C ALA A 68 -8.36 3.39 -12.40
N PHE A 69 -7.54 4.27 -12.97
CA PHE A 69 -6.61 3.93 -14.01
C PHE A 69 -5.61 2.86 -13.55
N LEU A 70 -4.99 3.04 -12.38
CA LEU A 70 -4.08 2.05 -11.79
C LEU A 70 -4.78 0.70 -11.59
N GLY A 71 -5.97 0.68 -10.99
CA GLY A 71 -6.77 -0.52 -10.80
C GLY A 71 -7.06 -1.25 -12.12
N VAL A 72 -7.57 -0.54 -13.13
CA VAL A 72 -7.85 -1.13 -14.45
C VAL A 72 -6.57 -1.66 -15.11
N THR A 73 -5.47 -0.91 -15.09
CA THR A 73 -4.20 -1.37 -15.68
C THR A 73 -3.66 -2.62 -15.00
N ASP A 74 -3.85 -2.74 -13.69
CA ASP A 74 -3.46 -3.94 -12.94
C ASP A 74 -4.34 -5.15 -13.32
N LEU A 75 -5.66 -4.98 -13.49
CA LEU A 75 -6.55 -6.07 -13.98
C LEU A 75 -6.18 -6.51 -15.40
N VAL A 76 -5.91 -5.57 -16.30
CA VAL A 76 -5.48 -5.86 -17.67
C VAL A 76 -4.16 -6.64 -17.65
N THR A 77 -3.21 -6.25 -16.80
CA THR A 77 -1.94 -6.98 -16.65
C THR A 77 -2.13 -8.40 -16.12
N LEU A 78 -3.10 -8.61 -15.22
CA LEU A 78 -3.45 -9.95 -14.71
C LEU A 78 -4.15 -10.83 -15.74
N SER A 79 -4.74 -10.25 -16.79
CA SER A 79 -5.34 -10.99 -17.90
C SER A 79 -4.30 -11.64 -18.84
N LEU A 80 -3.03 -11.24 -18.73
CA LEU A 80 -1.93 -11.85 -19.47
C LEU A 80 -1.59 -13.26 -18.95
N PRO A 81 -1.02 -14.13 -19.80
CA PRO A 81 -0.57 -15.46 -19.39
C PRO A 81 0.38 -15.41 -18.18
N ASP A 82 0.19 -16.34 -17.25
CA ASP A 82 0.84 -16.39 -15.93
C ASP A 82 2.36 -16.29 -16.02
N GLU A 83 2.96 -16.93 -17.04
CA GLU A 83 4.41 -16.92 -17.23
C GLU A 83 4.95 -15.52 -17.56
N VAL A 84 4.22 -14.73 -18.34
CA VAL A 84 4.65 -13.38 -18.72
C VAL A 84 4.28 -12.38 -17.63
N SER A 85 3.06 -12.47 -17.11
CA SER A 85 2.54 -11.57 -16.08
C SER A 85 3.33 -11.70 -14.78
N LEU A 86 3.43 -12.91 -14.21
CA LEU A 86 4.00 -13.11 -12.86
C LEU A 86 5.54 -13.07 -12.87
N LEU A 87 6.19 -13.68 -13.86
CA LEU A 87 7.67 -13.80 -13.86
C LEU A 87 8.39 -12.56 -14.36
N HIS A 88 7.85 -11.85 -15.37
CA HIS A 88 8.55 -10.69 -15.95
C HIS A 88 8.03 -9.38 -15.37
N HIS A 89 6.72 -9.16 -15.43
CA HIS A 89 6.14 -7.87 -15.10
C HIS A 89 6.07 -7.64 -13.58
N TRP A 90 5.35 -8.51 -12.86
CA TRP A 90 5.10 -8.31 -11.43
C TRP A 90 6.35 -8.50 -10.56
N THR A 91 7.36 -9.24 -11.04
CA THR A 91 8.60 -9.45 -10.27
C THR A 91 9.40 -8.16 -10.08
N MET A 92 9.41 -7.25 -11.05
CA MET A 92 10.08 -5.95 -10.92
C MET A 92 9.14 -4.88 -10.35
N GLN A 93 7.86 -4.96 -10.68
CA GLN A 93 6.89 -3.93 -10.32
C GLN A 93 6.47 -3.96 -8.85
N VAL A 94 6.26 -5.15 -8.28
CA VAL A 94 5.86 -5.30 -6.87
C VAL A 94 6.86 -4.68 -5.90
N PRO A 95 8.17 -5.02 -5.91
CA PRO A 95 9.11 -4.45 -4.96
C PRO A 95 9.25 -2.93 -5.11
N LEU A 96 9.13 -2.41 -6.33
CA LEU A 96 9.14 -0.96 -6.56
C LEU A 96 7.92 -0.28 -5.92
N ARG A 97 6.72 -0.86 -6.08
CA ARG A 97 5.50 -0.36 -5.46
C ARG A 97 5.56 -0.45 -3.93
N THR A 98 6.07 -1.56 -3.38
CA THR A 98 6.31 -1.70 -1.94
C THR A 98 7.27 -0.63 -1.42
N LEU A 99 8.38 -0.38 -2.13
CA LEU A 99 9.35 0.64 -1.73
C LEU A 99 8.74 2.03 -1.78
N PHE A 100 7.99 2.34 -2.84
CA PHE A 100 7.33 3.64 -2.99
C PHE A 100 6.29 3.89 -1.89
N SER A 101 5.41 2.93 -1.63
CA SER A 101 4.42 3.03 -0.55
C SER A 101 5.08 3.10 0.82
N LEU A 102 6.16 2.34 1.03
CA LEU A 102 6.93 2.37 2.28
C LEU A 102 7.53 3.76 2.50
N VAL A 103 8.15 4.36 1.48
CA VAL A 103 8.70 5.71 1.57
C VAL A 103 7.60 6.73 1.88
N LEU A 104 6.42 6.64 1.25
CA LEU A 104 5.29 7.53 1.54
C LEU A 104 4.76 7.37 2.97
N SER A 105 4.62 6.13 3.43
CA SER A 105 4.19 5.82 4.80
C SER A 105 5.21 6.33 5.82
N SER A 106 6.51 6.09 5.57
CA SER A 106 7.60 6.57 6.43
C SER A 106 7.69 8.09 6.42
N TYR A 107 7.53 8.75 5.27
CA TYR A 107 7.50 10.21 5.18
C TYR A 107 6.36 10.79 6.01
N SER A 108 5.15 10.24 5.84
CA SER A 108 3.97 10.68 6.59
C SER A 108 4.15 10.48 8.09
N PHE A 109 4.80 9.40 8.52
CA PHE A 109 5.11 9.12 9.93
C PHE A 109 6.20 10.05 10.50
N LEU A 110 7.32 10.20 9.81
CA LEU A 110 8.49 10.94 10.29
C LEU A 110 8.32 12.45 10.25
N PHE A 111 7.46 12.97 9.36
CA PHE A 111 7.23 14.41 9.22
C PHE A 111 5.86 14.86 9.75
N SER A 112 5.12 13.95 10.40
CA SER A 112 3.87 14.25 11.12
C SER A 112 4.12 15.16 12.35
N PRO A 113 3.12 15.95 12.78
CA PRO A 113 3.18 16.73 14.02
C PRO A 113 3.55 15.91 15.28
N SER A 114 3.26 14.61 15.30
CA SER A 114 3.59 13.71 16.42
C SER A 114 4.87 12.90 16.19
N SER A 115 5.67 13.26 15.17
CA SER A 115 6.88 12.52 14.84
C SER A 115 7.93 12.59 15.96
N PRO A 116 8.72 11.53 16.14
CA PRO A 116 9.82 11.52 17.10
C PRO A 116 10.92 12.55 16.77
N LEU A 117 10.96 13.07 15.53
CA LEU A 117 11.92 14.09 15.09
C LEU A 117 11.59 15.49 15.59
N PHE A 118 10.30 15.81 15.76
CA PHE A 118 9.83 17.10 16.29
C PHE A 118 9.34 17.02 17.74
N SER A 119 9.36 15.82 18.33
CA SER A 119 9.20 15.58 19.77
C SER A 119 10.42 16.15 20.51
N GLU A 120 10.39 17.45 20.77
CA GLU A 120 11.36 18.09 21.63
C GLU A 120 11.23 17.49 23.04
N THR A 121 12.28 16.79 23.47
CA THR A 121 12.49 16.26 24.82
C THR A 121 12.27 17.35 25.86
N LYS A 122 11.04 17.50 26.37
CA LYS A 122 10.84 18.10 27.69
C LYS A 122 11.02 17.01 28.74
N SER A 123 12.26 16.92 29.19
CA SER A 123 12.68 16.60 30.57
C SER A 123 11.53 16.34 31.56
N GLY A 124 11.44 15.10 32.05
CA GLY A 124 11.07 14.84 33.44
C GLY A 124 9.58 14.76 33.84
N SER A 125 8.74 13.96 33.16
CA SER A 125 7.42 13.63 33.73
C SER A 125 7.03 12.16 33.56
N SER A 126 7.18 11.43 34.67
CA SER A 126 6.44 10.25 35.15
C SER A 126 5.65 9.41 34.12
N TYR A 127 6.16 8.20 33.90
CA TYR A 127 5.66 7.12 33.03
C TYR A 127 4.26 6.54 33.36
N LEU A 128 3.38 7.23 34.10
CA LEU A 128 2.17 6.58 34.67
C LEU A 128 0.86 7.39 34.68
N SER A 129 0.71 8.44 33.87
CA SER A 129 -0.53 9.23 33.91
C SER A 129 -1.07 9.62 32.54
N HIS A 130 -2.10 8.87 32.13
CA HIS A 130 -3.16 9.17 31.15
C HIS A 130 -2.77 9.22 29.65
N PRO A 131 -3.66 8.72 28.76
CA PRO A 131 -3.57 8.97 27.32
C PRO A 131 -3.93 10.45 27.08
N VAL A 132 -2.92 11.31 27.17
CA VAL A 132 -3.07 12.72 26.81
C VAL A 132 -2.83 12.80 25.30
N VAL A 133 -3.87 13.22 24.57
CA VAL A 133 -3.77 13.66 23.17
C VAL A 133 -2.55 14.59 23.09
N PRO A 134 -1.50 14.26 22.31
CA PRO A 134 -0.29 15.07 22.30
C PRO A 134 -0.67 16.51 21.94
N PRO A 135 -0.31 17.51 22.77
CA PRO A 135 -0.57 18.90 22.45
C PRO A 135 0.16 19.19 21.13
N SER A 136 -0.58 19.78 20.18
CA SER A 136 -0.06 20.23 18.89
C SER A 136 1.34 20.81 19.08
N SER A 137 2.36 20.14 18.56
CA SER A 137 3.75 20.50 18.74
C SER A 137 3.94 21.95 18.28
N HIS A 138 4.24 22.85 19.22
CA HIS A 138 4.38 24.29 18.97
C HIS A 138 5.49 24.62 17.95
N ASN A 139 6.38 23.65 17.65
CA ASN A 139 7.47 23.78 16.69
C ASN A 139 7.17 23.19 15.31
N TYR A 140 5.92 22.75 15.05
CA TYR A 140 5.54 22.27 13.73
C TYR A 140 5.43 23.45 12.76
N VAL A 141 6.40 23.54 11.84
CA VAL A 141 6.34 24.49 10.73
C VAL A 141 5.68 23.78 9.55
N PRO A 142 4.46 24.18 9.12
CA PRO A 142 3.87 23.64 7.91
C PRO A 142 4.78 23.94 6.74
N THR A 143 5.04 22.93 5.92
CA THR A 143 5.88 23.09 4.75
C THR A 143 5.19 24.00 3.74
N GLY A 144 5.88 25.01 3.19
CA GLY A 144 5.32 25.93 2.19
C GLY A 144 4.99 25.30 0.82
N TRP A 145 5.15 23.98 0.70
CA TRP A 145 4.78 23.17 -0.46
C TRP A 145 3.73 22.13 -0.04
N GLY A 146 3.01 21.56 -1.01
CA GLY A 146 1.87 20.66 -0.78
C GLY A 146 2.13 19.38 0.04
N GLY A 147 3.33 19.16 0.56
CA GLY A 147 3.67 18.07 1.46
C GLY A 147 2.89 18.08 2.79
N ASP A 148 2.37 19.23 3.21
CA ASP A 148 1.50 19.32 4.40
C ASP A 148 0.17 18.57 4.18
N ALA A 149 -0.34 18.54 2.94
CA ALA A 149 -1.55 17.80 2.59
C ALA A 149 -1.37 16.28 2.63
N LEU A 150 -0.12 15.78 2.56
CA LEU A 150 0.20 14.36 2.68
C LEU A 150 0.19 13.88 4.14
N LYS A 151 0.21 14.80 5.12
CA LYS A 151 0.20 14.49 6.56
C LYS A 151 -1.23 14.31 7.07
N ASN A 152 -2.03 13.59 6.29
CA ASN A 152 -3.41 13.25 6.61
C ASN A 152 -3.47 11.79 7.06
N ARG A 153 -4.27 11.51 8.08
CA ARG A 153 -4.58 10.15 8.55
C ARG A 153 -5.17 9.24 7.49
N VAL A 154 -6.06 9.73 6.62
CA VAL A 154 -6.57 8.95 5.48
C VAL A 154 -5.42 8.56 4.55
N PHE A 155 -4.55 9.51 4.22
CA PHE A 155 -3.41 9.27 3.33
C PHE A 155 -2.39 8.32 3.97
N PHE A 156 -2.08 8.52 5.26
CA PHE A 156 -1.19 7.64 6.01
C PHE A 156 -1.74 6.21 6.04
N THR A 157 -3.00 6.02 6.44
CA THR A 157 -3.62 4.69 6.52
C THR A 157 -3.66 4.03 5.16
N PHE A 158 -3.96 4.76 4.10
CA PHE A 158 -3.88 4.26 2.72
C PHE A 158 -2.46 3.80 2.37
N ALA A 159 -1.45 4.64 2.56
CA ALA A 159 -0.05 4.30 2.25
C ALA A 159 0.47 3.13 3.09
N PHE A 160 0.04 3.03 4.35
CA PHE A 160 0.39 1.92 5.24
C PHE A 160 -0.26 0.61 4.78
N VAL A 161 -1.57 0.61 4.50
CA VAL A 161 -2.29 -0.56 3.99
C VAL A 161 -1.72 -1.00 2.64
N GLU A 162 -1.40 -0.06 1.75
CA GLU A 162 -0.69 -0.32 0.49
C GLU A 162 0.65 -1.00 0.73
N THR A 163 1.44 -0.51 1.70
CA THR A 163 2.74 -1.12 2.03
C THR A 163 2.59 -2.55 2.50
N VAL A 164 1.64 -2.81 3.41
CA VAL A 164 1.36 -4.17 3.89
C VAL A 164 0.85 -5.06 2.75
N GLY A 165 -0.05 -4.55 1.90
CA GLY A 165 -0.61 -5.26 0.76
C GLY A 165 0.45 -5.65 -0.28
N TRP A 166 1.26 -4.69 -0.74
CA TRP A 166 2.33 -4.96 -1.70
C TRP A 166 3.45 -5.81 -1.11
N PHE A 167 3.78 -5.63 0.17
CA PHE A 167 4.72 -6.51 0.86
C PHE A 167 4.21 -7.95 0.90
N TRP A 168 2.93 -8.16 1.20
CA TRP A 168 2.31 -9.48 1.17
C TRP A 168 2.40 -10.11 -0.22
N VAL A 169 2.02 -9.35 -1.26
CA VAL A 169 2.15 -9.81 -2.66
C VAL A 169 3.59 -10.20 -2.96
N TRP A 170 4.56 -9.39 -2.54
CA TRP A 170 5.98 -9.65 -2.81
C TRP A 170 6.43 -10.99 -2.25
N VAL A 171 6.12 -11.25 -0.98
CA VAL A 171 6.45 -12.51 -0.31
C VAL A 171 5.78 -13.69 -1.03
N THR A 172 4.48 -13.59 -1.33
CA THR A 172 3.70 -14.66 -1.97
C THR A 172 4.20 -14.95 -3.39
N LEU A 173 4.49 -13.91 -4.17
CA LEU A 173 5.03 -14.02 -5.52
C LEU A 173 6.42 -14.67 -5.52
N GLY A 174 7.24 -14.34 -4.51
CA GLY A 174 8.54 -14.97 -4.30
C GLY A 174 8.44 -16.49 -4.10
N GLU A 175 7.44 -16.95 -3.33
CA GLU A 175 7.17 -18.37 -3.12
C GLU A 175 6.64 -19.06 -4.40
N GLU A 176 5.67 -18.45 -5.08
CA GLU A 176 5.09 -19.00 -6.31
C GLU A 176 6.11 -19.10 -7.44
N ARG A 177 6.98 -18.08 -7.59
CA ARG A 177 8.07 -18.06 -8.57
C ARG A 177 9.02 -19.24 -8.40
N ARG A 178 9.43 -19.54 -7.15
CA ARG A 178 10.27 -20.70 -6.85
C ARG A 178 9.59 -22.00 -7.26
N GLY A 179 8.28 -22.11 -7.00
CA GLY A 179 7.47 -23.26 -7.41
C GLY A 179 7.34 -23.42 -8.94
N LEU A 180 7.19 -22.32 -9.68
CA LEU A 180 7.08 -22.33 -11.15
C LEU A 180 8.40 -22.73 -11.82
N ILE A 181 9.53 -22.21 -11.35
CA ILE A 181 10.86 -22.57 -11.87
C ILE A 181 11.12 -24.06 -11.67
N MET A 182 10.86 -24.60 -10.46
CA MET A 182 11.02 -26.04 -10.19
C MET A 182 10.12 -26.92 -11.08
N LYS A 183 8.89 -26.47 -11.39
CA LYS A 183 7.99 -27.19 -12.31
C LYS A 183 8.53 -27.18 -13.74
N LYS A 184 9.09 -26.05 -14.20
CA LYS A 184 9.67 -25.92 -15.53
C LYS A 184 10.87 -26.85 -15.70
N GLU A 185 11.79 -26.87 -14.74
CA GLU A 185 12.94 -27.78 -14.75
C GLU A 185 12.53 -29.26 -14.77
N ARG A 186 11.50 -29.62 -13.99
CA ARG A 186 10.95 -31.00 -14.00
C ARG A 186 10.34 -31.37 -15.35
N LYS A 187 9.66 -30.43 -16.02
CA LYS A 187 9.07 -30.66 -17.35
C LYS A 187 10.17 -30.86 -18.39
N GLU A 188 11.19 -30.00 -18.40
CA GLU A 188 12.33 -30.10 -19.31
C GLU A 188 13.12 -31.41 -19.11
N ARG A 189 13.33 -31.85 -17.86
CA ARG A 189 13.98 -33.13 -17.57
C ARG A 189 13.20 -34.32 -18.15
N ARG A 190 11.87 -34.33 -17.99
CA ARG A 190 10.99 -35.38 -18.55
C ARG A 190 10.99 -35.39 -20.08
N GLU A 191 11.04 -34.21 -20.71
CA GLU A 191 11.12 -34.11 -22.17
C GLU A 191 12.46 -34.60 -22.72
N ARG A 192 13.58 -34.33 -22.01
CA ARG A 192 14.90 -34.89 -22.36
C ARG A 192 14.93 -36.41 -22.25
N GLU A 193 14.36 -36.97 -21.18
CA GLU A 193 14.24 -38.42 -20.99
C GLU A 193 13.40 -39.07 -22.11
N ARG A 194 12.27 -38.46 -22.51
CA ARG A 194 11.44 -38.93 -23.63
C ARG A 194 12.16 -38.89 -24.98
N ARG A 195 12.91 -37.82 -25.26
CA ARG A 195 13.70 -37.71 -26.50
C ARG A 195 14.85 -38.72 -26.55
N GLY A 196 15.49 -38.99 -25.42
CA GLY A 196 16.52 -40.03 -25.32
C GLY A 196 15.99 -41.45 -25.53
N SER A 197 14.75 -41.72 -25.11
CA SER A 197 14.12 -43.04 -25.26
C SER A 197 13.60 -43.35 -26.67
N ASN A 198 13.26 -42.34 -27.48
CA ASN A 198 12.76 -42.52 -28.86
C ASN A 198 13.89 -42.51 -29.92
N GLY A 199 15.15 -42.36 -29.50
CA GLY A 199 16.32 -42.25 -30.38
C GLY A 199 17.12 -43.55 -30.55
N TRP A 200 16.60 -44.69 -30.10
CA TRP A 200 17.21 -46.03 -30.23
C TRP A 200 16.22 -47.01 -30.86
#